data_AF-A0A375GD92-F1
#
_entry.id   AF-A0A375GD92-F1
#
_cell.length_a   1.000
_cell.length_b   1.000
_cell.length_c   1.000
_cell.angle_alpha   90.00
_cell.angle_beta   90.00
_cell.angle_gamma   90.00
#
_symmetry.space_group_name_H-M   'P 1'
#
loop_
_entity.id
_entity.type
_entity.pdbx_description
1 polymer ?
#
loop_
_entity_poly.entity_id
_entity_poly.type
_entity_poly.pdbx_seq_one_letter_code
_entity_poly.pdbx_strand_id
1 'polypeptide(L)' 'MEPDDVIREFERLALDDDEELQVDEAITGLAVLLSDPSIRGKERALLTLVGATLYRVGLNERLIAAIKK' A
#
# COMPACT_ATOMS: atom_id res chain seq x y z
N MET A 1 12.76 -2.57 -15.55
CA MET A 1 11.29 -2.62 -15.52
C MET A 1 10.83 -1.21 -15.77
N GLU A 2 10.04 -1.00 -16.81
CA GLU A 2 9.52 0.33 -17.15
C GLU A 2 8.31 0.67 -16.27
N PRO A 3 7.95 1.96 -16.11
CA PRO A 3 6.80 2.36 -15.31
C PRO A 3 5.49 1.66 -15.71
N ASP A 4 5.28 1.45 -17.02
CA ASP A 4 4.10 0.77 -17.55
C ASP A 4 4.05 -0.71 -17.15
N ASP A 5 5.21 -1.37 -17.02
CA ASP A 5 5.28 -2.75 -16.56
C ASP A 5 4.85 -2.84 -15.09
N VAL A 6 5.27 -1.87 -14.26
CA VAL A 6 4.89 -1.80 -12.84
C VAL A 6 3.38 -1.56 -12.69
N ILE A 7 2.80 -0.67 -13.51
CA ILE A 7 1.35 -0.39 -13.49
C ILE A 7 0.56 -1.64 -13.86
N ARG A 8 0.98 -2.39 -14.89
CA ARG A 8 0.31 -3.64 -15.27
C ARG A 8 0.33 -4.68 -14.16
N GLU A 9 1.42 -4.78 -13.40
CA GLU A 9 1.47 -5.68 -12.24
C GLU A 9 0.51 -5.22 -11.13
N PHE A 10 0.39 -3.91 -10.88
CA PHE A 10 -0.60 -3.41 -9.92
C PHE A 10 -2.03 -3.72 -10.36
N GLU A 11 -2.35 -3.51 -11.63
CA GLU A 11 -3.67 -3.85 -12.19
C GLU A 11 -3.95 -5.34 -12.10
N ARG A 12 -2.95 -6.19 -12.41
CA ARG A 12 -3.08 -7.64 -12.31
C ARG A 12 -3.39 -8.07 -10.88
N LEU A 13 -2.62 -7.60 -9.90
CA LEU A 13 -2.83 -7.93 -8.48
C LEU A 13 -4.17 -7.38 -7.95
N ALA A 14 -4.57 -6.18 -8.37
CA ALA A 14 -5.83 -5.57 -7.92
C ALA A 14 -7.08 -6.25 -8.49
N LEU A 15 -6.96 -6.97 -9.59
CA LEU A 15 -8.04 -7.71 -10.25
C LEU A 15 -7.98 -9.22 -9.97
N ASP A 16 -7.01 -9.67 -9.17
CA ASP A 16 -6.87 -11.07 -8.80
C ASP A 16 -7.82 -11.39 -7.64
N ASP A 17 -8.94 -12.05 -7.95
CA ASP A 17 -9.95 -12.42 -6.97
C ASP A 17 -9.48 -13.56 -6.03
N ASP A 18 -8.38 -14.27 -6.39
CA ASP A 18 -7.82 -15.34 -5.56
C ASP A 18 -6.83 -14.79 -4.50
N GLU A 19 -6.37 -13.54 -4.64
CA GLU A 19 -5.42 -12.90 -3.71
C GLU A 19 -6.10 -11.83 -2.85
N GLU A 20 -6.30 -12.11 -1.56
CA GLU A 20 -6.84 -11.11 -0.63
C GLU A 20 -5.76 -10.06 -0.29
N LEU A 21 -5.91 -8.85 -0.82
CA LEU A 21 -5.01 -7.74 -0.54
C LEU A 21 -5.38 -7.02 0.76
N GLN A 22 -4.81 -7.46 1.89
CA GLN A 22 -5.05 -6.83 3.18
C GLN A 22 -4.27 -5.51 3.34
N VAL A 23 -5.00 -4.40 3.47
CA VAL A 23 -4.44 -3.04 3.57
C VAL A 23 -3.46 -2.90 4.75
N ASP A 24 -3.77 -3.52 5.89
CA ASP A 24 -2.92 -3.45 7.09
C ASP A 24 -1.59 -4.21 6.94
N GLU A 25 -1.61 -5.35 6.24
CA GLU A 25 -0.39 -6.09 5.91
C GLU A 25 0.49 -5.30 4.95
N ALA A 26 -0.11 -4.68 3.91
CA ALA A 26 0.60 -3.83 2.97
C ALA A 26 1.25 -2.61 3.66
N ILE A 27 0.54 -1.96 4.58
CA ILE A 27 1.09 -0.85 5.38
C ILE A 27 2.27 -1.32 6.22
N THR A 28 2.15 -2.48 6.87
CA THR A 28 3.20 -3.04 7.73
C THR A 28 4.45 -3.38 6.93
N GLY A 29 4.31 -4.05 5.78
CA GLY A 29 5.43 -4.37 4.89
C GLY A 29 6.14 -3.10 4.37
N LEU A 30 5.38 -2.09 3.98
CA LEU A 30 5.94 -0.81 3.54
C LEU A 30 6.67 -0.06 4.66
N ALA A 31 6.15 -0.10 5.89
CA ALA A 31 6.81 0.51 7.05
C ALA A 31 8.15 -0.18 7.36
N VAL A 32 8.19 -1.52 7.28
CA VAL A 32 9.44 -2.29 7.44
C VAL A 32 10.44 -1.89 6.36
N LEU A 33 10.03 -1.81 5.09
CA LEU A 33 10.90 -1.36 4.00
C LEU A 33 11.45 0.05 4.28
N LEU A 34 10.59 1.00 4.67
CA LEU A 34 11.01 2.38 4.97
C LEU A 34 11.87 2.54 6.23
N SER A 35 11.92 1.51 7.08
CA SER A 35 12.85 1.46 8.21
C SER A 35 14.30 1.23 7.76
N ASP A 36 14.52 0.74 6.54
CA ASP A 36 15.84 0.59 5.95
C ASP A 36 16.48 1.98 5.75
N PRO A 37 17.64 2.24 6.37
CA PRO A 37 18.30 3.53 6.26
C PRO A 37 18.91 3.77 4.87
N SER A 38 18.98 2.79 3.98
CA SER A 38 19.44 2.98 2.60
C SER A 38 18.41 3.69 1.72
N ILE A 39 17.12 3.59 2.07
CA ILE A 39 16.03 4.26 1.34
C ILE A 39 15.91 5.71 1.78
N ARG A 40 16.35 6.62 0.90
CA ARG A 40 16.48 8.06 1.18
C ARG A 40 15.95 8.92 0.04
N GLY A 41 15.88 10.23 0.29
CA GLY A 41 15.58 11.23 -0.73
C GLY A 41 14.19 11.05 -1.35
N LYS A 42 14.13 11.16 -2.69
CA LYS A 42 12.87 11.19 -3.45
C LYS A 42 12.07 9.89 -3.32
N GLU A 43 12.74 8.74 -3.33
CA GLU A 43 12.11 7.42 -3.21
C GLU A 43 11.41 7.29 -1.85
N ARG A 44 12.12 7.63 -0.77
CA ARG A 44 11.54 7.65 0.58
C ARG A 44 10.32 8.56 0.66
N ALA A 45 10.38 9.75 0.07
CA ALA A 45 9.27 10.69 0.07
C ALA A 45 8.04 10.14 -0.66
N LEU A 46 8.22 9.54 -1.85
CA LEU A 46 7.13 8.95 -2.61
C LEU A 46 6.50 7.75 -1.89
N LEU A 47 7.32 6.84 -1.37
CA LEU A 47 6.86 5.68 -0.60
C LEU A 47 6.14 6.10 0.69
N THR A 48 6.58 7.16 1.34
CA THR A 48 5.89 7.72 2.52
C THR A 48 4.50 8.25 2.16
N LEU A 49 4.34 8.92 1.01
CA LEU A 49 3.02 9.39 0.55
C LEU A 49 2.08 8.23 0.22
N VAL A 50 2.61 7.17 -0.40
CA VAL A 50 1.84 5.94 -0.66
C VAL A 50 1.38 5.33 0.65
N GLY A 51 2.28 5.15 1.62
CA GLY A 51 1.94 4.62 2.94
C GLY A 51 0.88 5.43 3.67
N ALA A 52 0.99 6.77 3.65
CA ALA A 52 -0.03 7.64 4.23
C ALA A 52 -1.40 7.51 3.56
N THR A 53 -1.41 7.31 2.23
CA THR A 53 -2.64 7.10 1.46
C THR A 53 -3.30 5.78 1.82
N LEU A 54 -2.52 4.69 1.86
CA LEU A 54 -3.00 3.36 2.29
C LEU A 54 -3.54 3.39 3.72
N TYR A 55 -2.83 4.04 4.64
CA TYR A 55 -3.27 4.18 6.03
C TYR A 55 -4.64 4.87 6.14
N ARG A 56 -4.88 5.91 5.33
CA ARG A 56 -6.19 6.58 5.28
C ARG A 56 -7.28 5.66 4.72
N VAL A 57 -6.98 4.84 3.71
CA VAL A 57 -7.93 3.85 3.18
C VAL A 57 -8.30 2.82 4.26
N GLY A 58 -7.31 2.22 4.92
CA GLY A 58 -7.55 1.26 5.99
C GLY A 58 -8.33 1.86 7.18
N LEU A 59 -8.10 3.14 7.52
CA LEU A 59 -8.93 3.83 8.52
C LEU A 59 -10.40 3.95 8.10
N ASN A 60 -10.67 4.27 6.83
CA ASN A 60 -12.02 4.37 6.31
C ASN A 60 -12.73 3.01 6.32
N GLU A 61 -12.03 1.93 5.92
CA GLU A 61 -12.57 0.57 5.95
C GLU A 61 -12.95 0.14 7.36
N ARG A 62 -12.06 0.36 8.34
CA ARG A 62 -12.34 0.10 9.77
C ARG A 62 -13.52 0.91 10.28
N LEU A 63 -13.61 2.19 9.90
CA LEU A 63 -14.73 3.06 10.29
C LEU A 63 -16.06 2.54 9.72
N ILE A 64 -16.09 2.18 8.43
CA ILE A 64 -17.28 1.62 7.79
C ILE A 64 -17.67 0.30 8.45
N ALA A 65 -16.72 -0.58 8.74
CA ALA A 65 -16.97 -1.84 9.42
C ALA A 65 -17.54 -1.62 10.84
N ALA A 66 -17.05 -0.63 11.56
CA ALA A 66 -17.54 -0.28 12.90
C ALA A 66 -18.97 0.30 12.89
N ILE A 67 -19.34 1.05 11.83
CA ILE A 67 -20.70 1.60 11.67
C ILE A 67 -21.72 0.52 11.29
N LYS A 68 -21.30 -0.51 10.54
CA LYS A 68 -22.16 -1.61 10.09
C LYS A 68 -22.42 -2.68 11.16
N LYS A 69 -21.77 -2.59 12.31
CA LYS A 69 -21.84 -3.56 13.41
C LYS A 69 -22.81 -3.08 14.50
#